data_AF-A0A938SYR1-F1
#
_entry.id   AF-A0A938SYR1-F1
#
_cell.length_a   1.000
_cell.length_b   1.000
_cell.length_c   1.000
_cell.angle_alpha   90.00
_cell.angle_beta   90.00
_cell.angle_gamma   90.00
#
_symmetry.space_group_name_H-M   'P 1'
#
loop_
_entity.id
_entity.type
_entity.pdbx_description
1 polymer ?
#
loop_
_entity_poly.entity_id
_entity_poly.type
_entity_poly.pdbx_seq_one_letter_code
_entity_poly.pdbx_strand_id
1 'polypeptide(L)'
;MDAPGHGVRDDARLPLRRDDPAADPACHHRPARRLLALPMKHPRNGGWLASPWLLPALVGLALLLRLYRLTALGFWVDEIFTVKAVRHLREIDAGHFFADLHGPLYSGLAALLAPLLPGEWLRLLSAVAGALSVWLVHAWVRRVAGPPAAALAGLLAALSPFAVWYGQELRNYSLVLLLAPACLLAAEGWRAEGGPRRGAFLALVLCAWLGLLANLSFLLFLLGLGLALIVGAGAGPARRRVLGRLLAAAGLVLVLSLPWLLSFIEQMAPQRLVTPAPAWDEAPLRGETTFTPLALPYTVFTLLAGYSYGPSLEELHHGAGAAARAHLPALALAGIVFAGLLVAGFLGVSPRRRLELAIVVIVALGLASFLALRNFKVYNVRYVSMLWPLLLLLMAQGLLSLRIRWLRLAASLLLGGVLVAG
;
A
#
# COMPACT_ATOMS: atom_id res chain seq x y z
N MET A 1 29.72 -85.69 -58.95
CA MET A 1 29.62 -84.22 -58.92
C MET A 1 28.37 -83.87 -59.66
N ASP A 2 27.47 -83.14 -59.02
CA ASP A 2 26.58 -82.12 -59.62
C ASP A 2 25.36 -81.94 -58.72
N ALA A 3 25.25 -80.73 -58.20
CA ALA A 3 24.21 -80.26 -57.30
C ALA A 3 23.34 -79.19 -58.01
N PRO A 4 22.08 -79.06 -57.59
CA PRO A 4 20.93 -78.53 -58.35
C PRO A 4 20.72 -77.03 -58.04
N GLY A 5 19.70 -76.28 -58.47
CA GLY A 5 18.42 -76.51 -59.17
C GLY A 5 17.47 -75.33 -58.86
N HIS A 6 16.47 -75.15 -59.74
CA HIS A 6 15.08 -74.65 -59.57
C HIS A 6 14.73 -73.52 -58.55
N GLY A 7 13.86 -72.53 -58.82
CA GLY A 7 12.85 -72.31 -59.87
C GLY A 7 11.61 -71.54 -59.34
N VAL A 8 10.68 -71.16 -60.25
CA VAL A 8 9.25 -70.74 -60.09
C VAL A 8 9.00 -69.20 -59.89
N ARG A 9 8.46 -68.38 -60.83
CA ARG A 9 7.12 -68.21 -61.53
C ARG A 9 5.91 -68.02 -60.58
N ASP A 10 4.85 -67.23 -60.77
CA ASP A 10 4.36 -66.24 -61.75
C ASP A 10 3.16 -65.48 -61.09
N ASP A 11 2.82 -64.30 -61.64
CA ASP A 11 1.47 -63.71 -61.83
C ASP A 11 0.59 -63.01 -60.75
N ALA A 12 -0.07 -61.95 -61.28
CA ALA A 12 -1.46 -61.49 -61.08
C ALA A 12 -1.81 -60.21 -60.25
N ARG A 13 -2.12 -59.14 -61.02
CA ARG A 13 -3.31 -58.24 -61.07
C ARG A 13 -4.06 -57.76 -59.79
N LEU A 14 -4.34 -56.45 -59.80
CA LEU A 14 -5.21 -55.61 -58.92
C LEU A 14 -6.70 -56.02 -58.86
N PRO A 15 -7.46 -55.58 -57.81
CA PRO A 15 -8.64 -54.72 -58.06
C PRO A 15 -8.98 -53.64 -56.99
N LEU A 16 -10.10 -52.94 -57.23
CA LEU A 16 -10.60 -51.62 -56.78
C LEU A 16 -11.47 -51.59 -55.48
N ARG A 17 -11.46 -50.40 -54.83
CA ARG A 17 -12.54 -49.59 -54.17
C ARG A 17 -13.33 -50.03 -52.90
N ARG A 18 -13.42 -49.02 -51.99
CA ARG A 18 -14.56 -48.45 -51.20
C ARG A 18 -14.72 -48.76 -49.69
N ASP A 19 -14.76 -47.66 -48.92
CA ASP A 19 -15.58 -47.24 -47.75
C ASP A 19 -15.61 -48.15 -46.49
N ASP A 20 -15.48 -47.75 -45.22
CA ASP A 20 -15.29 -46.53 -44.38
C ASP A 20 -15.07 -47.09 -42.91
N PRO A 21 -15.28 -46.39 -41.77
CA PRO A 21 -14.58 -45.27 -41.13
C PRO A 21 -13.93 -45.65 -39.77
N ALA A 22 -12.73 -45.15 -39.43
CA ALA A 22 -12.27 -45.16 -38.03
C ALA A 22 -11.21 -44.08 -37.73
N ALA A 23 -11.60 -43.23 -36.78
CA ALA A 23 -10.85 -42.24 -36.00
C ALA A 23 -9.33 -42.41 -35.85
N ASP A 24 -8.59 -41.33 -36.12
CA ASP A 24 -7.44 -40.92 -35.29
C ASP A 24 -7.16 -39.40 -35.40
N PRO A 25 -7.39 -38.57 -34.36
CA PRO A 25 -6.98 -37.19 -34.31
C PRO A 25 -5.73 -37.02 -33.43
N ALA A 26 -4.54 -37.35 -33.93
CA ALA A 26 -3.28 -36.98 -33.28
C ALA A 26 -2.79 -35.59 -33.76
N CYS A 27 -3.53 -34.54 -33.39
CA CYS A 27 -3.06 -33.16 -33.55
C CYS A 27 -2.19 -32.78 -32.33
N HIS A 28 -0.89 -32.98 -32.47
CA HIS A 28 0.10 -32.61 -31.46
C HIS A 28 0.02 -31.12 -31.11
N HIS A 29 -0.26 -30.86 -29.84
CA HIS A 29 -0.16 -29.59 -29.14
C HIS A 29 1.18 -28.89 -29.41
N ARG A 30 1.16 -27.85 -30.26
CA ARG A 30 2.21 -26.83 -30.28
C ARG A 30 2.10 -25.99 -29.01
N PRO A 31 3.14 -25.86 -28.18
CA PRO A 31 3.11 -24.94 -27.06
C PRO A 31 3.07 -23.51 -27.60
N ALA A 32 2.05 -22.76 -27.19
CA ALA A 32 1.87 -21.36 -27.53
C ALA A 32 3.14 -20.58 -27.20
N ARG A 33 3.75 -20.03 -28.25
CA ARG A 33 4.87 -19.12 -28.20
C ARG A 33 4.58 -17.98 -27.23
N ARG A 34 5.57 -17.70 -26.37
CA ARG A 34 5.74 -16.46 -25.61
C ARG A 34 5.29 -15.27 -26.45
N LEU A 35 4.12 -14.71 -26.13
CA LEU A 35 3.76 -13.37 -26.56
C LEU A 35 4.71 -12.42 -25.84
N LEU A 36 5.60 -11.84 -26.65
CA LEU A 36 6.63 -10.90 -26.26
C LEU A 36 6.03 -9.82 -25.36
N ALA A 37 6.51 -9.77 -24.12
CA ALA A 37 6.64 -8.50 -23.43
C ALA A 37 7.53 -7.62 -24.32
N LEU A 38 6.94 -6.62 -24.97
CA LEU A 38 7.72 -5.57 -25.62
C LEU A 38 8.59 -4.94 -24.53
N PRO A 39 9.93 -5.04 -24.62
CA PRO A 39 10.79 -4.37 -23.66
C PRO A 39 10.55 -2.88 -23.83
N MET A 40 9.98 -2.23 -22.82
CA MET A 40 10.04 -0.77 -22.76
C MET A 40 11.52 -0.42 -22.79
N LYS A 41 11.98 0.24 -23.87
CA LYS A 41 13.34 0.77 -23.98
C LYS A 41 13.54 1.76 -22.85
N HIS A 42 14.10 1.31 -21.73
CA HIS A 42 14.64 2.19 -20.73
C HIS A 42 15.86 2.89 -21.33
N PRO A 43 15.92 4.23 -21.37
CA PRO A 43 17.15 4.91 -21.74
C PRO A 43 18.24 4.48 -20.76
N ARG A 44 19.23 3.73 -21.27
CA ARG A 44 20.47 3.37 -20.56
C ARG A 44 21.36 4.61 -20.49
N ASN A 45 20.93 5.65 -19.77
CA ASN A 45 21.80 6.77 -19.45
C ASN A 45 22.08 6.72 -17.95
N GLY A 46 23.30 6.33 -17.60
CA GLY A 46 23.84 6.32 -16.23
C GLY A 46 24.06 7.72 -15.69
N GLY A 47 22.97 8.49 -15.53
CA GLY A 47 22.97 9.74 -14.78
C GLY A 47 22.91 9.51 -13.26
N TRP A 48 22.85 10.59 -12.49
CA TRP A 48 22.69 10.58 -11.02
C TRP A 48 21.58 9.66 -10.48
N LEU A 49 20.56 9.37 -11.31
CA LEU A 49 19.48 8.41 -11.03
C LEU A 49 19.94 6.95 -10.85
N ALA A 50 21.12 6.59 -11.33
CA ALA A 50 21.75 5.28 -11.15
C ALA A 50 22.82 5.28 -10.03
N SER A 51 23.04 6.41 -9.36
CA SER A 51 24.05 6.53 -8.31
C SER A 51 23.73 5.62 -7.13
N PRO A 52 24.71 4.85 -6.61
CA PRO A 52 24.51 4.04 -5.41
C PRO A 52 24.21 4.90 -4.17
N TRP A 53 24.56 6.19 -4.19
CA TRP A 53 24.36 7.12 -3.09
C TRP A 53 22.98 7.76 -3.04
N LEU A 54 22.20 7.68 -4.12
CA LEU A 54 20.89 8.33 -4.19
C LEU A 54 19.95 7.81 -3.10
N LEU A 55 19.82 6.49 -2.97
CA LEU A 55 18.91 5.89 -2.01
C LEU A 55 19.34 6.15 -0.55
N PRO A 56 20.62 5.94 -0.16
CA PRO A 56 21.11 6.37 1.16
C PRO A 56 20.87 7.85 1.44
N ALA A 57 21.08 8.74 0.47
CA ALA A 57 20.82 10.16 0.64
C ALA A 57 19.33 10.47 0.87
N LEU A 58 18.42 9.80 0.14
CA LEU A 58 16.97 9.95 0.35
C LEU A 58 16.52 9.45 1.72
N VAL A 59 17.03 8.31 2.18
CA VAL A 59 16.74 7.77 3.51
C VAL A 59 17.34 8.67 4.61
N GLY A 60 18.56 9.16 4.41
CA GLY A 60 19.21 10.10 5.31
C GLY A 60 18.44 11.41 5.43
N LEU A 61 18.02 11.99 4.31
CA LEU A 61 17.15 13.17 4.29
C LEU A 61 15.83 12.92 5.03
N ALA A 62 15.19 11.79 4.76
CA ALA A 62 13.94 11.42 5.42
C ALA A 62 14.09 11.28 6.94
N LEU A 63 15.19 10.71 7.40
CA LEU A 63 15.52 10.59 8.82
C LEU A 63 15.80 11.95 9.44
N LEU A 64 16.62 12.80 8.80
CA LEU A 64 16.92 14.14 9.29
C LEU A 64 15.66 14.97 9.52
N LEU A 65 14.73 14.97 8.54
CA LEU A 65 13.46 15.69 8.65
C LEU A 65 12.59 15.16 9.80
N ARG A 66 12.58 13.85 10.04
CA ARG A 66 11.81 13.25 11.15
C ARG A 66 12.48 13.45 12.50
N LEU A 67 13.80 13.57 12.57
CA LEU A 67 14.50 13.85 13.82
C LEU A 67 14.45 15.34 14.22
N TYR A 68 14.19 16.23 13.26
CA TYR A 68 14.12 17.66 13.52
C TYR A 68 13.06 18.00 14.58
N ARG A 69 13.48 18.50 15.74
CA ARG A 69 12.61 18.86 16.88
C ARG A 69 11.74 17.70 17.41
N LEU A 70 12.19 16.44 17.26
CA LEU A 70 11.44 15.24 17.66
C LEU A 70 10.92 15.26 19.11
N THR A 71 11.68 15.86 20.03
CA THR A 71 11.36 15.93 21.47
C THR A 71 10.93 17.33 21.92
N ALA A 72 10.67 18.26 20.99
CA ALA A 72 10.42 19.66 21.34
C ALA A 72 9.04 19.90 21.98
N LEU A 73 8.08 19.00 21.75
CA LEU A 73 6.74 19.05 22.33
C LEU A 73 6.51 17.81 23.18
N GLY A 74 5.79 17.97 24.30
CA GLY A 74 5.36 16.84 25.14
C GLY A 74 4.36 15.93 24.43
N PHE A 75 3.96 14.85 25.09
CA PHE A 75 2.98 13.91 24.54
C PHE A 75 1.58 14.52 24.48
N TRP A 76 0.91 14.35 23.35
CA TRP A 76 -0.53 14.65 23.23
C TRP A 76 -1.38 13.42 23.57
N VAL A 77 -2.71 13.59 23.62
CA VAL A 77 -3.63 12.60 24.17
C VAL A 77 -3.49 11.20 23.54
N ASP A 78 -3.35 11.10 22.22
CA ASP A 78 -3.21 9.81 21.53
C ASP A 78 -1.88 9.12 21.88
N GLU A 79 -0.79 9.87 22.10
CA GLU A 79 0.52 9.34 22.49
C GLU A 79 0.51 8.87 23.95
N ILE A 80 -0.22 9.58 24.83
CA ILE A 80 -0.37 9.16 26.23
C ILE A 80 -1.01 7.77 26.32
N PHE A 81 -1.95 7.42 25.43
CA PHE A 81 -2.49 6.05 25.37
C PHE A 81 -1.41 5.02 25.02
N THR A 82 -0.50 5.33 24.10
CA THR A 82 0.63 4.46 23.79
C THR A 82 1.62 4.37 24.95
N VAL A 83 1.92 5.48 25.63
CA VAL A 83 2.76 5.47 26.84
C VAL A 83 2.13 4.60 27.94
N LYS A 84 0.81 4.68 28.14
CA LYS A 84 0.08 3.82 29.08
C LYS A 84 0.21 2.35 28.69
N ALA A 85 0.01 2.00 27.42
CA ALA A 85 0.16 0.63 26.93
C ALA A 85 1.60 0.12 27.18
N VAL A 86 2.62 0.91 26.82
CA VAL A 86 4.03 0.59 27.08
C VAL A 86 4.29 0.34 28.56
N ARG A 87 3.76 1.20 29.44
CA ARG A 87 3.91 1.04 30.89
C ARG A 87 3.27 -0.26 31.39
N HIS A 88 2.05 -0.56 30.96
CA HIS A 88 1.36 -1.80 31.35
C HIS A 88 2.13 -3.05 30.93
N LEU A 89 2.65 -3.07 29.69
CA LEU A 89 3.45 -4.19 29.18
C LEU A 89 4.72 -4.45 29.96
N ARG A 90 5.33 -3.40 30.51
CA ARG A 90 6.62 -3.49 31.18
C ARG A 90 6.52 -3.69 32.68
N GLU A 91 5.53 -3.08 33.31
CA GLU A 91 5.44 -2.99 34.78
C GLU A 91 4.35 -3.87 35.37
N ILE A 92 3.35 -4.27 34.57
CA ILE A 92 2.13 -4.91 35.09
C ILE A 92 1.96 -6.32 34.54
N ASP A 93 1.71 -6.45 33.23
CA ASP A 93 1.39 -7.74 32.62
C ASP A 93 1.74 -7.76 31.13
N ALA A 94 2.54 -8.74 30.72
CA ALA A 94 2.86 -9.00 29.32
C ALA A 94 1.62 -9.44 28.51
N GLY A 95 0.62 -10.04 29.17
CA GLY A 95 -0.69 -10.37 28.59
C GLY A 95 -1.45 -9.14 28.06
N HIS A 96 -1.13 -7.95 28.57
CA HIS A 96 -1.68 -6.68 28.07
C HIS A 96 -1.24 -6.36 26.63
N PHE A 97 -0.31 -7.13 26.04
CA PHE A 97 0.08 -6.96 24.64
C PHE A 97 -1.13 -7.00 23.73
N PHE A 98 -2.02 -7.96 23.93
CA PHE A 98 -3.21 -8.14 23.12
C PHE A 98 -4.36 -7.18 23.47
N ALA A 99 -4.23 -6.37 24.53
CA ALA A 99 -5.27 -5.43 24.94
C ALA A 99 -5.23 -4.09 24.17
N ASP A 100 -4.17 -3.80 23.40
CA ASP A 100 -4.09 -2.55 22.64
C ASP A 100 -5.05 -2.52 21.45
N LEU A 101 -6.10 -1.72 21.56
CA LEU A 101 -7.12 -1.50 20.52
C LEU A 101 -6.56 -0.96 19.19
N HIS A 102 -5.41 -0.28 19.23
CA HIS A 102 -4.81 0.30 18.04
C HIS A 102 -3.93 -0.68 17.27
N GLY A 103 -3.62 -1.83 17.84
CA GLY A 103 -2.73 -2.84 17.27
C GLY A 103 -1.50 -3.04 18.16
N PRO A 104 -1.19 -4.29 18.55
CA PRO A 104 -0.25 -4.55 19.63
C PRO A 104 1.21 -4.37 19.20
N LEU A 105 1.50 -4.41 17.90
CA LEU A 105 2.87 -4.39 17.38
C LEU A 105 3.62 -3.11 17.78
N TYR A 106 2.98 -1.95 17.63
CA TYR A 106 3.68 -0.68 17.87
C TYR A 106 4.03 -0.50 19.35
N SER A 107 3.05 -0.67 20.24
CA SER A 107 3.25 -0.54 21.68
C SER A 107 4.20 -1.61 22.23
N GLY A 108 4.19 -2.82 21.68
CA GLY A 108 5.19 -3.85 22.02
C GLY A 108 6.61 -3.47 21.61
N LEU A 109 6.82 -2.98 20.38
CA LEU A 109 8.14 -2.50 19.94
C LEU A 109 8.60 -1.30 20.77
N ALA A 110 7.70 -0.36 21.06
CA ALA A 110 8.00 0.78 21.93
C ALA A 110 8.36 0.32 23.35
N ALA A 111 7.69 -0.70 23.90
CA ALA A 111 8.01 -1.28 25.20
C ALA A 111 9.40 -1.93 25.24
N LEU A 112 9.80 -2.62 24.16
CA LEU A 112 11.15 -3.18 24.04
C LEU A 112 12.24 -2.08 23.99
N LEU A 113 11.94 -0.93 23.38
CA LEU A 113 12.88 0.19 23.23
C LEU A 113 12.89 1.17 24.39
N ALA A 114 11.84 1.21 25.20
CA ALA A 114 11.71 2.10 26.35
C ALA A 114 12.86 2.07 27.39
N PRO A 115 13.62 0.97 27.60
CA PRO A 115 14.79 1.03 28.48
C PRO A 115 15.94 1.87 27.90
N LEU A 116 15.99 2.01 26.56
CA LEU A 116 17.06 2.68 25.84
C LEU A 116 16.70 4.12 25.44
N LEU A 117 15.39 4.41 25.34
CA LEU A 117 14.86 5.68 24.85
C LEU A 117 13.95 6.31 25.90
N PRO A 118 14.42 7.33 26.64
CA PRO A 118 13.62 7.98 27.67
C PRO A 118 12.63 8.99 27.09
N GLY A 119 11.43 9.08 27.67
CA GLY A 119 10.45 10.11 27.35
C GLY A 119 10.12 10.16 25.85
N GLU A 120 10.11 11.37 25.30
CA GLU A 120 9.75 11.66 23.91
C GLU A 120 10.68 11.01 22.89
N TRP A 121 11.88 10.55 23.29
CA TRP A 121 12.79 9.82 22.40
C TRP A 121 12.21 8.49 21.92
N LEU A 122 11.18 7.95 22.58
CA LEU A 122 10.43 6.80 22.09
C LEU A 122 9.85 7.01 20.67
N ARG A 123 9.62 8.26 20.25
CA ARG A 123 9.22 8.60 18.87
C ARG A 123 10.26 8.21 17.83
N LEU A 124 11.50 7.91 18.22
CA LEU A 124 12.55 7.42 17.32
C LEU A 124 12.12 6.15 16.55
N LEU A 125 11.29 5.30 17.16
CA LEU A 125 10.70 4.14 16.47
C LEU A 125 9.93 4.56 15.22
N SER A 126 9.07 5.58 15.34
CA SER A 126 8.33 6.15 14.20
C SER A 126 9.24 6.86 13.22
N ALA A 127 10.23 7.61 13.70
CA ALA A 127 11.15 8.34 12.83
C ALA A 127 11.94 7.38 11.93
N VAL A 128 12.45 6.29 12.50
CA VAL A 128 13.18 5.25 11.77
C VAL A 128 12.26 4.47 10.83
N ALA A 129 11.08 4.04 11.30
CA ALA A 129 10.11 3.35 10.44
C ALA A 129 9.66 4.22 9.26
N GLY A 130 9.40 5.51 9.51
CA GLY A 130 9.08 6.50 8.49
C GLY A 130 10.21 6.70 7.48
N ALA A 131 11.47 6.76 7.92
CA ALA A 131 12.62 6.86 7.02
C ALA A 131 12.82 5.58 6.19
N LEU A 132 12.67 4.39 6.78
CA LEU A 132 12.76 3.11 6.08
C LEU A 132 11.62 2.91 5.06
N SER A 133 10.45 3.55 5.27
CA SER A 133 9.36 3.52 4.30
C SER A 133 9.79 4.11 2.94
N VAL A 134 10.67 5.12 2.93
CA VAL A 134 11.21 5.73 1.70
C VAL A 134 11.98 4.72 0.87
N TRP A 135 12.77 3.87 1.53
CA TRP A 135 13.49 2.80 0.86
C TRP A 135 12.53 1.80 0.19
N LEU A 136 11.49 1.37 0.91
CA LEU A 136 10.52 0.42 0.37
C LEU A 136 9.67 1.01 -0.75
N VAL A 137 9.26 2.28 -0.63
CA VAL A 137 8.61 3.02 -1.73
C VAL A 137 9.51 3.04 -2.96
N HIS A 138 10.78 3.45 -2.80
CA HIS A 138 11.73 3.48 -3.91
C HIS A 138 11.90 2.09 -4.54
N ALA A 139 12.09 1.04 -3.74
CA ALA A 139 12.28 -0.33 -4.22
C ALA A 139 11.06 -0.86 -4.99
N TRP A 140 9.86 -0.64 -4.45
CA TRP A 140 8.61 -1.03 -5.11
C TRP A 140 8.39 -0.26 -6.41
N VAL A 141 8.51 1.08 -6.39
CA VAL A 141 8.32 1.91 -7.57
C VAL A 141 9.35 1.59 -8.65
N ARG A 142 10.61 1.32 -8.29
CA ARG A 142 11.67 0.92 -9.23
C ARG A 142 11.28 -0.34 -10.00
N ARG A 143 10.65 -1.30 -9.32
CA ARG A 143 10.21 -2.57 -9.90
C ARG A 143 9.04 -2.40 -10.87
N VAL A 144 8.10 -1.49 -10.59
CA VAL A 144 6.86 -1.36 -11.39
C VAL A 144 6.89 -0.25 -12.43
N ALA A 145 7.76 0.74 -12.26
CA ALA A 145 7.76 2.00 -13.00
C ALA A 145 9.17 2.48 -13.42
N GLY A 146 10.21 1.75 -13.02
CA GLY A 146 11.60 2.00 -13.42
C GLY A 146 12.33 3.05 -12.56
N PRO A 147 13.65 3.24 -12.79
CA PRO A 147 14.50 4.07 -11.92
C PRO A 147 14.11 5.55 -11.81
N PRO A 148 13.74 6.28 -12.89
CA PRO A 148 13.39 7.70 -12.77
C PRO A 148 12.17 7.93 -11.87
N ALA A 149 11.13 7.10 -12.01
CA ALA A 149 9.95 7.17 -11.18
C ALA A 149 10.25 6.81 -9.72
N ALA A 150 11.17 5.86 -9.49
CA ALA A 150 11.59 5.47 -8.15
C ALA A 150 12.34 6.56 -7.41
N ALA A 151 13.25 7.25 -8.11
CA ALA A 151 13.97 8.38 -7.55
C ALA A 151 12.99 9.49 -7.13
N LEU A 152 12.05 9.82 -8.01
CA LEU A 152 11.05 10.86 -7.75
C LEU A 152 10.07 10.46 -6.65
N ALA A 153 9.54 9.24 -6.66
CA ALA A 153 8.68 8.74 -5.59
C ALA A 153 9.39 8.67 -4.24
N GLY A 154 10.68 8.28 -4.21
CA GLY A 154 11.50 8.31 -3.01
C GLY A 154 11.75 9.72 -2.49
N LEU A 155 12.00 10.69 -3.38
CA LEU A 155 12.11 12.10 -3.01
C LEU A 155 10.80 12.65 -2.44
N LEU A 156 9.67 12.40 -3.11
CA LEU A 156 8.34 12.77 -2.61
C LEU A 156 8.03 12.09 -1.27
N ALA A 157 8.46 10.83 -1.08
CA ALA A 157 8.29 10.12 0.18
C ALA A 157 9.11 10.72 1.32
N ALA A 158 10.36 11.08 1.05
CA ALA A 158 11.27 11.69 2.02
C ALA A 158 10.75 13.04 2.49
N LEU A 159 10.24 13.84 1.54
CA LEU A 159 9.75 15.20 1.71
C LEU A 159 8.25 15.30 2.10
N SER A 160 7.54 14.17 2.18
CA SER A 160 6.10 14.15 2.46
C SER A 160 5.78 14.68 3.86
N PRO A 161 5.05 15.80 4.01
CA PRO A 161 4.70 16.30 5.34
C PRO A 161 3.78 15.35 6.09
N PHE A 162 2.91 14.61 5.38
CA PHE A 162 2.12 13.53 5.97
C PHE A 162 3.01 12.50 6.65
N ALA A 163 4.08 12.05 5.98
CA ALA A 163 4.96 11.02 6.50
C ALA A 163 5.99 11.55 7.52
N VAL A 164 6.27 12.86 7.52
CA VAL A 164 7.03 13.55 8.58
C VAL A 164 6.17 13.64 9.84
N TRP A 165 4.93 14.14 9.73
CA TRP A 165 3.97 14.25 10.84
C TRP A 165 3.83 12.93 11.59
N TYR A 166 3.45 11.85 10.89
CA TYR A 166 3.30 10.53 11.52
C TYR A 166 4.64 9.88 11.87
N GLY A 167 5.76 10.37 11.32
CA GLY A 167 7.13 9.99 11.67
C GLY A 167 7.59 10.57 13.01
N GLN A 168 6.91 11.61 13.50
CA GLN A 168 7.23 12.30 14.76
C GLN A 168 6.25 12.01 15.89
N GLU A 169 5.27 11.14 15.67
CA GLU A 169 4.34 10.72 16.70
C GLU A 169 4.74 9.35 17.26
N LEU A 170 4.54 9.15 18.57
CA LEU A 170 4.61 7.86 19.25
C LEU A 170 3.35 7.03 18.94
N ARG A 171 3.11 6.75 17.65
CA ARG A 171 1.91 6.09 17.12
C ARG A 171 2.22 5.11 15.99
N ASN A 172 1.32 4.16 15.80
CA ASN A 172 1.43 3.04 14.87
C ASN A 172 1.43 3.38 13.37
N TYR A 173 1.07 4.60 12.98
CA TYR A 173 0.92 4.98 11.57
C TYR A 173 2.23 4.90 10.78
N SER A 174 3.38 5.17 11.40
CA SER A 174 4.68 5.00 10.74
C SER A 174 4.97 3.55 10.35
N LEU A 175 4.50 2.57 11.13
CA LEU A 175 4.59 1.15 10.74
C LEU A 175 3.66 0.84 9.56
N VAL A 176 2.48 1.44 9.50
CA VAL A 176 1.57 1.30 8.35
C VAL A 176 2.21 1.85 7.08
N LEU A 177 2.84 3.03 7.16
CA LEU A 177 3.57 3.64 6.04
C LEU A 177 4.76 2.81 5.59
N LEU A 178 5.41 2.06 6.49
CA LEU A 178 6.48 1.12 6.17
C LEU A 178 5.94 -0.19 5.55
N LEU A 179 4.92 -0.79 6.15
CA LEU A 179 4.45 -2.14 5.81
C LEU A 179 3.60 -2.16 4.52
N ALA A 180 2.91 -1.07 4.18
CA ALA A 180 2.16 -0.98 2.93
C ALA A 180 3.05 -1.14 1.67
N PRO A 181 4.13 -0.36 1.47
CA PRO A 181 5.06 -0.58 0.37
C PRO A 181 5.83 -1.91 0.49
N ALA A 182 6.07 -2.42 1.70
CA ALA A 182 6.62 -3.77 1.90
C ALA A 182 5.72 -4.85 1.29
N CYS A 183 4.42 -4.82 1.61
CA CYS A 183 3.40 -5.71 1.04
C CYS A 183 3.33 -5.60 -0.47
N LEU A 184 3.35 -4.37 -1.01
CA LEU A 184 3.33 -4.14 -2.46
C LEU A 184 4.58 -4.72 -3.13
N LEU A 185 5.77 -4.50 -2.57
CA LEU A 185 7.02 -5.07 -3.07
C LEU A 185 7.00 -6.60 -3.04
N ALA A 186 6.54 -7.20 -1.94
CA ALA A 186 6.42 -8.64 -1.78
C ALA A 186 5.40 -9.25 -2.76
N ALA A 187 4.26 -8.59 -2.98
CA ALA A 187 3.27 -9.01 -3.97
C ALA A 187 3.84 -9.01 -5.40
N GLU A 188 4.62 -7.99 -5.76
CA GLU A 188 5.33 -7.94 -7.04
C GLU A 188 6.45 -8.99 -7.13
N GLY A 189 7.11 -9.26 -6.02
CA GLY A 189 8.02 -10.40 -5.79
C GLY A 189 7.38 -11.72 -6.20
N TRP A 190 6.29 -12.05 -5.53
CA TRP A 190 5.55 -13.29 -5.66
C TRP A 190 5.02 -13.51 -7.08
N ARG A 191 4.52 -12.44 -7.73
CA ARG A 191 4.07 -12.47 -9.12
C ARG A 191 5.18 -12.86 -10.10
N ALA A 192 6.39 -12.37 -9.88
CA ALA A 192 7.52 -12.65 -10.78
C ALA A 192 8.15 -14.03 -10.55
N GLU A 193 8.05 -14.58 -9.33
CA GLU A 193 8.71 -15.83 -8.98
C GLU A 193 8.14 -17.05 -9.72
N GLY A 194 6.88 -17.03 -10.18
CA GLY A 194 6.31 -17.99 -11.13
C GLY A 194 6.40 -19.48 -10.77
N GLY A 195 6.85 -19.83 -9.56
CA GLY A 195 7.31 -21.16 -9.16
C GLY A 195 7.43 -21.32 -7.64
N PRO A 196 8.06 -22.40 -7.13
CA PRO A 196 8.05 -22.78 -5.71
C PRO A 196 8.95 -21.94 -4.80
N ARG A 197 9.59 -20.88 -5.29
CA ARG A 197 10.30 -19.94 -4.43
C ARG A 197 9.26 -19.29 -3.50
N ARG A 198 9.34 -19.63 -2.21
CA ARG A 198 8.36 -19.23 -1.19
C ARG A 198 8.66 -17.86 -0.60
N GLY A 199 9.86 -17.31 -0.84
CA GLY A 199 10.38 -16.13 -0.14
C GLY A 199 9.48 -14.91 -0.25
N ALA A 200 9.10 -14.48 -1.45
CA ALA A 200 8.27 -13.30 -1.62
C ALA A 200 6.82 -13.50 -1.13
N PHE A 201 6.29 -14.73 -1.23
CA PHE A 201 4.98 -15.04 -0.67
C PHE A 201 4.99 -15.04 0.86
N LEU A 202 6.02 -15.62 1.49
CA LEU A 202 6.22 -15.56 2.93
C LEU A 202 6.40 -14.11 3.41
N ALA A 203 7.17 -13.30 2.67
CA ALA A 203 7.29 -11.88 2.94
C ALA A 203 5.94 -11.16 2.86
N LEU A 204 5.09 -11.49 1.87
CA LEU A 204 3.74 -10.94 1.76
C LEU A 204 2.87 -11.32 2.97
N VAL A 205 2.89 -12.59 3.38
CA VAL A 205 2.16 -13.07 4.56
C VAL A 205 2.65 -12.37 5.83
N LEU A 206 3.98 -12.28 6.01
CA LEU A 206 4.60 -11.61 7.15
C LEU A 206 4.23 -10.12 7.20
N CYS A 207 4.33 -9.40 6.09
CA CYS A 207 3.96 -7.98 6.03
C CYS A 207 2.45 -7.79 6.26
N ALA A 208 1.60 -8.69 5.76
CA ALA A 208 0.17 -8.65 6.01
C ALA A 208 -0.17 -8.86 7.49
N TRP A 209 0.49 -9.84 8.14
CA TRP A 209 0.32 -10.10 9.57
C TRP A 209 0.82 -8.93 10.43
N LEU A 210 2.04 -8.46 10.20
CA LEU A 210 2.60 -7.31 10.92
C LEU A 210 1.80 -6.04 10.67
N GLY A 211 1.29 -5.84 9.45
CA GLY A 211 0.45 -4.68 9.11
C GLY A 211 -0.87 -4.71 9.87
N LEU A 212 -1.50 -5.88 9.97
CA LEU A 212 -2.72 -6.09 10.75
C LEU A 212 -2.47 -5.84 12.25
N LEU A 213 -1.37 -6.36 12.81
CA LEU A 213 -0.97 -6.10 14.20
C LEU A 213 -0.51 -4.66 14.44
N ALA A 214 -0.09 -3.93 13.40
CA ALA A 214 0.21 -2.51 13.52
C ALA A 214 -1.07 -1.68 13.61
N ASN A 215 -2.05 -1.96 12.76
CA ASN A 215 -3.33 -1.25 12.73
C ASN A 215 -4.42 -2.06 12.04
N LEU A 216 -5.60 -2.19 12.65
CA LEU A 216 -6.74 -2.91 12.06
C LEU A 216 -7.16 -2.34 10.69
N SER A 217 -6.97 -1.04 10.46
CA SER A 217 -7.32 -0.43 9.17
C SER A 217 -6.50 -0.99 8.00
N PHE A 218 -5.36 -1.63 8.28
CA PHE A 218 -4.57 -2.33 7.27
C PHE A 218 -5.36 -3.48 6.60
N LEU A 219 -6.39 -4.03 7.26
CA LEU A 219 -7.30 -5.00 6.64
C LEU A 219 -7.98 -4.45 5.37
N LEU A 220 -8.37 -3.17 5.36
CA LEU A 220 -9.03 -2.54 4.20
C LEU A 220 -8.11 -2.55 2.97
N PHE A 221 -6.81 -2.32 3.20
CA PHE A 221 -5.77 -2.41 2.19
C PHE A 221 -5.59 -3.84 1.69
N LEU A 222 -5.50 -4.80 2.60
CA LEU A 222 -5.29 -6.22 2.27
C LEU A 222 -6.43 -6.78 1.44
N LEU A 223 -7.68 -6.39 1.72
CA LEU A 223 -8.85 -6.77 0.91
C LEU A 223 -8.73 -6.23 -0.52
N GLY A 224 -8.38 -4.94 -0.67
CA GLY A 224 -8.14 -4.33 -1.98
C GLY A 224 -6.98 -5.00 -2.73
N LEU A 225 -5.85 -5.23 -2.05
CA LEU A 225 -4.68 -5.87 -2.63
C LEU A 225 -4.95 -7.32 -3.03
N GLY A 226 -5.63 -8.09 -2.18
CA GLY A 226 -6.04 -9.46 -2.46
C GLY A 226 -6.96 -9.54 -3.69
N LEU A 227 -7.96 -8.65 -3.78
CA LEU A 227 -8.84 -8.59 -4.94
C LEU A 227 -8.07 -8.20 -6.21
N ALA A 228 -7.18 -7.21 -6.14
CA ALA A 228 -6.33 -6.82 -7.26
C ALA A 228 -5.41 -7.98 -7.72
N LEU A 229 -4.89 -8.78 -6.79
CA LEU A 229 -4.09 -9.98 -7.09
C LEU A 229 -4.91 -11.06 -7.78
N ILE A 230 -6.15 -11.30 -7.33
CA ILE A 230 -7.07 -12.27 -7.93
C ILE A 230 -7.48 -11.84 -9.34
N VAL A 231 -7.89 -10.59 -9.52
CA VAL A 231 -8.26 -10.03 -10.83
C VAL A 231 -7.06 -10.02 -11.76
N GLY A 232 -5.89 -9.62 -11.24
CA GLY A 232 -4.64 -9.64 -11.97
C GLY A 232 -4.21 -11.05 -12.40
N ALA A 233 -4.67 -12.12 -11.76
CA ALA A 233 -4.36 -13.50 -12.17
C ALA A 233 -5.14 -13.97 -13.42
N GLY A 234 -6.12 -13.19 -13.89
CA GLY A 234 -6.95 -13.54 -15.05
C GLY A 234 -7.99 -14.62 -14.72
N ALA A 235 -8.27 -15.52 -15.67
CA ALA A 235 -9.26 -16.59 -15.53
C ALA A 235 -8.61 -17.98 -15.42
N GLY A 236 -9.40 -18.99 -15.04
CA GLY A 236 -8.98 -20.39 -15.07
C GLY A 236 -8.11 -20.86 -13.88
N PRO A 237 -7.26 -21.88 -14.07
CA PRO A 237 -6.49 -22.52 -12.99
C PRO A 237 -5.54 -21.57 -12.24
N ALA A 238 -4.99 -20.57 -12.93
CA ALA A 238 -4.11 -19.56 -12.33
C ALA A 238 -4.85 -18.75 -11.25
N ARG A 239 -6.06 -18.28 -11.55
CA ARG A 239 -6.92 -17.56 -10.59
C ARG A 239 -7.27 -18.42 -9.37
N ARG A 240 -7.63 -19.70 -9.59
CA ARG A 240 -7.93 -20.64 -8.50
C ARG A 240 -6.73 -20.86 -7.59
N ARG A 241 -5.53 -20.98 -8.16
CA ARG A 241 -4.28 -21.12 -7.39
C ARG A 241 -3.95 -19.88 -6.57
N VAL A 242 -4.11 -18.69 -7.14
CA VAL A 242 -3.90 -17.41 -6.44
C VAL A 242 -4.91 -17.26 -5.31
N LEU A 243 -6.20 -17.51 -5.59
CA LEU A 243 -7.26 -17.47 -4.57
C LEU A 243 -6.96 -18.44 -3.42
N GLY A 244 -6.67 -19.72 -3.70
CA GLY A 244 -6.37 -20.71 -2.67
C GLY A 244 -5.18 -20.33 -1.80
N ARG A 245 -4.11 -19.77 -2.39
CA ARG A 245 -2.95 -19.26 -1.63
C ARG A 245 -3.31 -18.04 -0.78
N LEU A 246 -4.09 -17.10 -1.31
CA LEU A 246 -4.50 -15.92 -0.55
C LEU A 246 -5.46 -16.27 0.59
N LEU A 247 -6.36 -17.25 0.40
CA LEU A 247 -7.22 -17.76 1.46
C LEU A 247 -6.42 -18.46 2.55
N ALA A 248 -5.43 -19.29 2.18
CA ALA A 248 -4.53 -19.92 3.15
C ALA A 248 -3.71 -18.88 3.93
N ALA A 249 -3.21 -17.84 3.24
CA ALA A 249 -2.52 -16.72 3.86
C ALA A 249 -3.44 -15.94 4.82
N ALA A 250 -4.65 -15.61 4.40
CA ALA A 250 -5.63 -14.92 5.22
C ALA A 250 -6.00 -15.75 6.47
N GLY A 251 -6.23 -17.05 6.30
CA GLY A 251 -6.48 -17.97 7.41
C GLY A 251 -5.31 -18.00 8.41
N LEU A 252 -4.07 -18.10 7.92
CA LEU A 252 -2.89 -18.06 8.77
C LEU A 252 -2.76 -16.72 9.51
N VAL A 253 -2.91 -15.59 8.81
CA VAL A 253 -2.86 -14.25 9.42
C VAL A 253 -3.94 -14.09 10.49
N LEU A 254 -5.15 -14.58 10.26
CA LEU A 254 -6.25 -14.54 11.23
C LEU A 254 -5.95 -15.40 12.45
N VAL A 255 -5.47 -16.64 12.27
CA VAL A 255 -5.09 -17.53 13.38
C VAL A 255 -3.98 -16.90 14.22
N LEU A 256 -2.94 -16.36 13.59
CA LEU A 256 -1.82 -15.71 14.29
C LEU A 256 -2.23 -14.40 14.98
N SER A 257 -3.32 -13.76 14.54
CA SER A 257 -3.84 -12.53 15.15
C SER A 257 -5.01 -12.79 16.10
N LEU A 258 -5.40 -14.05 16.29
CA LEU A 258 -6.62 -14.43 17.01
C LEU A 258 -6.64 -13.90 18.46
N PRO A 259 -5.57 -14.01 19.26
CA PRO A 259 -5.59 -13.50 20.64
C PRO A 259 -5.89 -12.00 20.71
N TRP A 260 -5.30 -11.20 19.82
CA TRP A 260 -5.57 -9.77 19.71
C TRP A 260 -6.99 -9.49 19.22
N LEU A 261 -7.44 -10.20 18.18
CA LEU A 261 -8.77 -9.98 17.60
C LEU A 261 -9.89 -10.28 18.60
N LEU A 262 -9.73 -11.32 19.44
CA LEU A 262 -10.67 -11.64 20.51
C LEU A 262 -10.75 -10.48 21.52
N SER A 263 -9.60 -10.00 22.01
CA SER A 263 -9.57 -8.86 22.93
C SER A 263 -10.15 -7.59 22.29
N PHE A 264 -9.85 -7.34 21.01
CA PHE A 264 -10.42 -6.22 20.26
C PHE A 264 -11.95 -6.28 20.18
N ILE A 265 -12.51 -7.46 19.91
CA ILE A 265 -13.97 -7.66 19.82
C ILE A 265 -14.62 -7.42 21.19
N GLU A 266 -14.06 -7.98 22.26
CA GLU A 266 -14.56 -7.79 23.63
C GLU A 266 -14.60 -6.31 24.01
N GLN A 267 -13.56 -5.55 23.67
CA GLN A 267 -13.45 -4.14 23.98
C GLN A 267 -14.29 -3.22 23.08
N MET A 268 -14.54 -3.60 21.82
CA MET A 268 -15.36 -2.81 20.90
C MET A 268 -16.86 -2.91 21.17
N ALA A 269 -17.32 -3.92 21.92
CA ALA A 269 -18.73 -4.22 22.16
C ALA A 269 -19.51 -4.26 20.83
N PRO A 270 -19.44 -5.37 20.05
CA PRO A 270 -19.93 -5.45 18.67
C PRO A 270 -21.42 -5.16 18.51
N GLN A 271 -22.19 -5.10 19.59
CA GLN A 271 -23.54 -4.55 19.63
C GLN A 271 -23.57 -3.15 18.99
N ARG A 272 -22.51 -2.34 19.14
CA ARG A 272 -22.34 -1.02 18.49
C ARG A 272 -22.30 -1.04 16.96
N LEU A 273 -22.05 -2.20 16.33
CA LEU A 273 -22.16 -2.36 14.87
C LEU A 273 -23.61 -2.49 14.39
N VAL A 274 -24.50 -2.98 15.26
CA VAL A 274 -25.87 -3.37 14.93
C VAL A 274 -26.89 -2.37 15.49
N THR A 275 -26.68 -1.93 16.72
CA THR A 275 -27.44 -0.86 17.38
C THR A 275 -26.47 0.27 17.72
N PRO A 276 -26.56 1.44 17.06
CA PRO A 276 -25.81 2.62 17.48
C PRO A 276 -26.38 3.06 18.83
N ALA A 277 -25.86 2.50 19.92
CA ALA A 277 -26.22 2.94 21.26
C ALA A 277 -25.48 4.26 21.53
N PRO A 278 -26.18 5.37 21.83
CA PRO A 278 -25.51 6.55 22.34
C PRO A 278 -24.83 6.16 23.65
N ALA A 279 -23.52 6.38 23.73
CA ALA A 279 -22.76 6.02 24.92
C ALA A 279 -23.06 6.96 26.11
N TRP A 280 -23.74 8.08 25.86
CA TRP A 280 -24.06 9.15 26.81
C TRP A 280 -25.34 9.88 26.33
N ASP A 281 -26.12 10.47 27.24
CA ASP A 281 -27.18 11.47 26.95
C ASP A 281 -26.59 12.81 26.41
N GLU A 282 -25.45 12.74 25.73
CA GLU A 282 -24.80 13.88 25.11
C GLU A 282 -25.29 14.00 23.67
N ALA A 283 -25.72 15.20 23.31
CA ALA A 283 -26.00 15.54 21.92
C ALA A 283 -24.82 15.09 21.04
N PRO A 284 -25.05 14.36 19.94
CA PRO A 284 -23.98 13.96 19.04
C PRO A 284 -23.11 15.17 18.69
N LEU A 285 -21.81 15.12 19.01
CA LEU A 285 -20.86 16.19 18.69
C LEU A 285 -20.83 16.53 17.18
N ARG A 286 -21.38 15.66 16.33
CA ARG A 286 -21.56 15.81 14.88
C ARG A 286 -22.90 15.18 14.46
N GLY A 287 -23.50 15.67 13.38
CA GLY A 287 -24.85 15.28 12.90
C GLY A 287 -25.04 13.81 12.51
N GLU A 288 -26.09 13.51 11.74
CA GLU A 288 -26.57 12.13 11.47
C GLU A 288 -25.50 11.15 10.94
N THR A 289 -24.46 11.62 10.26
CA THR A 289 -23.33 10.78 9.84
C THR A 289 -21.99 11.43 10.14
N THR A 290 -20.99 10.59 10.34
CA THR A 290 -19.59 11.02 10.52
C THR A 290 -18.81 11.16 9.20
N PHE A 291 -19.49 11.00 8.05
CA PHE A 291 -18.88 11.06 6.72
C PHE A 291 -19.38 12.27 5.93
N THR A 292 -18.48 12.89 5.17
CA THR A 292 -18.80 13.93 4.18
C THR A 292 -18.15 13.55 2.85
N PRO A 293 -18.82 13.73 1.69
CA PRO A 293 -18.21 13.45 0.39
C PRO A 293 -16.88 14.19 0.15
N LEU A 294 -16.71 15.38 0.75
CA LEU A 294 -15.46 16.15 0.69
C LEU A 294 -14.29 15.47 1.42
N ALA A 295 -14.56 14.47 2.27
CA ALA A 295 -13.53 13.70 2.94
C ALA A 295 -12.65 12.92 1.95
N LEU A 296 -13.17 12.51 0.79
CA LEU A 296 -12.41 11.76 -0.21
C LEU A 296 -11.34 12.61 -0.91
N PRO A 297 -11.66 13.75 -1.56
CA PRO A 297 -10.63 14.62 -2.11
C PRO A 297 -9.70 15.17 -1.03
N TYR A 298 -10.23 15.46 0.18
CA TYR A 298 -9.40 15.87 1.30
C TYR A 298 -8.41 14.79 1.75
N THR A 299 -8.80 13.51 1.69
CA THR A 299 -7.89 12.39 1.99
C THR A 299 -6.75 12.33 1.00
N VAL A 300 -7.03 12.41 -0.30
CA VAL A 300 -6.00 12.39 -1.34
C VAL A 300 -5.06 13.59 -1.16
N PHE A 301 -5.61 14.77 -0.90
CA PHE A 301 -4.84 15.97 -0.61
C PHE A 301 -3.93 15.77 0.61
N THR A 302 -4.49 15.32 1.73
CA THR A 302 -3.77 15.18 3.00
C THR A 302 -2.67 14.11 2.91
N LEU A 303 -2.89 13.02 2.19
CA LEU A 303 -1.84 12.02 1.99
C LEU A 303 -0.66 12.55 1.15
N LEU A 304 -0.88 13.55 0.30
CA LEU A 304 0.16 14.15 -0.54
C LEU A 304 0.85 15.35 0.12
N ALA A 305 0.07 16.25 0.71
CA ALA A 305 0.53 17.52 1.26
C ALA A 305 0.57 17.57 2.79
N GLY A 306 0.12 16.52 3.48
CA GLY A 306 -0.11 16.60 4.92
C GLY A 306 -1.17 17.66 5.24
N TYR A 307 -0.91 18.43 6.29
CA TYR A 307 -1.76 19.56 6.69
C TYR A 307 -1.25 20.91 6.16
N SER A 308 -0.26 20.89 5.26
CA SER A 308 0.27 22.07 4.60
C SER A 308 -0.76 22.74 3.70
N TYR A 309 -0.65 24.05 3.50
CA TYR A 309 -1.61 24.94 2.79
C TYR A 309 -2.97 25.13 3.45
N GLY A 310 -3.34 24.27 4.40
CA GLY A 310 -4.55 24.44 5.20
C GLY A 310 -4.36 25.50 6.29
N PRO A 311 -5.46 25.94 6.92
CA PRO A 311 -5.39 26.76 8.11
C PRO A 311 -4.72 25.99 9.26
N SER A 312 -3.96 26.72 10.07
CA SER A 312 -3.40 26.22 11.32
C SER A 312 -4.48 25.85 12.33
N LEU A 313 -4.13 25.02 13.32
CA LEU A 313 -5.04 24.66 14.40
C LEU A 313 -5.54 25.90 15.17
N GLU A 314 -4.67 26.89 15.33
CA GLU A 314 -5.00 28.17 15.96
C GLU A 314 -6.06 28.94 15.17
N GLU A 315 -5.88 29.11 13.86
CA GLU A 315 -6.86 29.77 12.99
C GLU A 315 -8.21 29.04 12.97
N LEU A 316 -8.19 27.71 13.02
CA LEU A 316 -9.40 26.90 13.11
C LEU A 316 -10.15 27.14 14.42
N HIS A 317 -9.45 27.34 15.54
CA HIS A 317 -10.06 27.69 16.83
C HIS A 317 -10.65 29.11 16.84
N HIS A 318 -10.03 30.07 16.14
CA HIS A 318 -10.52 31.45 16.08
C HIS A 318 -11.65 31.67 15.06
N GLY A 319 -11.82 30.78 14.08
CA GLY A 319 -12.93 30.87 13.13
C GLY A 319 -12.77 29.97 11.93
N ALA A 320 -13.10 28.67 12.09
CA ALA A 320 -12.93 27.66 11.04
C ALA A 320 -13.46 28.05 9.65
N GLY A 321 -14.62 28.71 9.57
CA GLY A 321 -15.21 29.13 8.29
C GLY A 321 -14.43 30.26 7.61
N ALA A 322 -13.91 31.22 8.37
CA ALA A 322 -13.10 32.32 7.83
C ALA A 322 -11.71 31.81 7.43
N ALA A 323 -11.08 31.01 8.29
CA ALA A 323 -9.79 30.36 8.04
C ALA A 323 -9.83 29.48 6.78
N ALA A 324 -10.87 28.66 6.62
CA ALA A 324 -11.04 27.83 5.42
C ALA A 324 -11.15 28.68 4.14
N ARG A 325 -11.88 29.81 4.17
CA ARG A 325 -12.00 30.72 3.02
C ARG A 325 -10.68 31.40 2.67
N ALA A 326 -9.88 31.80 3.67
CA ALA A 326 -8.58 32.43 3.45
C ALA A 326 -7.59 31.49 2.75
N HIS A 327 -7.65 30.19 3.07
CA HIS A 327 -6.76 29.17 2.49
C HIS A 327 -7.29 28.52 1.21
N LEU A 328 -8.56 28.78 0.84
CA LEU A 328 -9.22 28.14 -0.30
C LEU A 328 -8.46 28.30 -1.63
N PRO A 329 -7.87 29.46 -1.99
CA PRO A 329 -7.14 29.61 -3.24
C PRO A 329 -5.90 28.69 -3.33
N ALA A 330 -5.13 28.58 -2.24
CA ALA A 330 -3.96 27.73 -2.17
C ALA A 330 -4.33 26.25 -2.23
N LEU A 331 -5.36 25.86 -1.46
CA LEU A 331 -5.92 24.50 -1.47
C LEU A 331 -6.46 24.11 -2.85
N ALA A 332 -7.17 25.02 -3.53
CA ALA A 332 -7.72 24.79 -4.86
C ALA A 332 -6.61 24.64 -5.91
N LEU A 333 -5.61 25.53 -5.91
CA LEU A 333 -4.48 25.46 -6.84
C LEU A 333 -3.70 24.15 -6.66
N ALA A 334 -3.32 23.82 -5.42
CA ALA A 334 -2.61 22.58 -5.12
C ALA A 334 -3.46 21.35 -5.47
N GLY A 335 -4.77 21.37 -5.15
CA GLY A 335 -5.71 20.32 -5.49
C GLY A 335 -5.83 20.07 -6.99
N ILE A 336 -5.91 21.12 -7.81
CA ILE A 336 -5.96 21.03 -9.28
C ILE A 336 -4.65 20.42 -9.82
N VAL A 337 -3.49 20.89 -9.33
CA VAL A 337 -2.18 20.37 -9.77
C VAL A 337 -2.03 18.90 -9.39
N PHE A 338 -2.37 18.52 -8.16
CA PHE A 338 -2.31 17.13 -7.71
C PHE A 338 -3.28 16.24 -8.50
N ALA A 339 -4.51 16.68 -8.71
CA ALA A 339 -5.48 15.94 -9.52
C ALA A 339 -4.98 15.73 -10.95
N GLY A 340 -4.43 16.77 -11.60
CA GLY A 340 -3.86 16.68 -12.94
C GLY A 340 -2.69 15.69 -13.01
N LEU A 341 -1.78 15.73 -12.02
CA LEU A 341 -0.65 14.81 -11.94
C LEU A 341 -1.09 13.37 -11.66
N LEU A 342 -2.04 13.15 -10.75
CA LEU A 342 -2.59 11.83 -10.47
C LEU A 342 -3.28 11.23 -11.69
N VAL A 343 -4.06 12.02 -12.44
CA VAL A 343 -4.69 11.58 -13.69
C VAL A 343 -3.64 11.27 -14.75
N ALA A 344 -2.69 12.16 -14.98
CA ALA A 344 -1.61 11.95 -15.96
C ALA A 344 -0.76 10.72 -15.62
N GLY A 345 -0.46 10.52 -14.32
CA GLY A 345 0.24 9.37 -13.81
C GLY A 345 -0.56 8.08 -13.99
N PHE A 346 -1.85 8.11 -13.66
CA PHE A 346 -2.75 6.96 -13.82
C PHE A 346 -2.85 6.54 -15.28
N LEU A 347 -3.05 7.49 -16.20
CA LEU A 347 -3.08 7.24 -17.64
C LEU A 347 -1.74 6.74 -18.20
N GLY A 348 -0.62 7.10 -17.56
CA GLY A 348 0.72 6.63 -17.90
C GLY A 348 1.00 5.17 -17.53
N VAL A 349 0.18 4.56 -16.66
CA VAL A 349 0.34 3.15 -16.27
C VAL A 349 -0.42 2.21 -17.21
N SER A 350 0.09 0.98 -17.37
CA SER A 350 -0.56 -0.03 -18.22
C SER A 350 -2.01 -0.29 -17.79
N PRO A 351 -2.96 -0.58 -18.71
CA PRO A 351 -4.37 -0.76 -18.38
C PRO A 351 -4.63 -1.79 -17.28
N ARG A 352 -3.88 -2.90 -17.30
CA ARG A 352 -3.95 -3.94 -16.25
C ARG A 352 -3.54 -3.39 -14.89
N ARG A 353 -2.45 -2.62 -14.83
CA ARG A 353 -1.98 -2.03 -13.57
C ARG A 353 -2.92 -0.92 -13.09
N ARG A 354 -3.50 -0.12 -13.99
CA ARG A 354 -4.55 0.85 -13.66
C ARG A 354 -5.72 0.20 -12.94
N LEU A 355 -6.20 -0.94 -13.46
CA LEU A 355 -7.28 -1.69 -12.82
C LEU A 355 -6.89 -2.16 -11.42
N GLU A 356 -5.68 -2.74 -11.26
CA GLU A 356 -5.19 -3.19 -9.96
C GLU A 356 -5.11 -2.04 -8.94
N LEU A 357 -4.52 -0.90 -9.32
CA LEU A 357 -4.41 0.28 -8.46
C LEU A 357 -5.80 0.84 -8.10
N ALA A 358 -6.71 0.93 -9.08
CA ALA A 358 -8.07 1.38 -8.87
C ALA A 358 -8.82 0.48 -7.89
N ILE A 359 -8.69 -0.85 -8.01
CA ILE A 359 -9.29 -1.80 -7.07
C ILE A 359 -8.80 -1.54 -5.65
N VAL A 360 -7.49 -1.40 -5.42
CA VAL A 360 -6.95 -1.18 -4.08
C VAL A 360 -7.48 0.12 -3.47
N VAL A 361 -7.46 1.20 -4.24
CA VAL A 361 -7.93 2.52 -3.79
C VAL A 361 -9.44 2.52 -3.52
N ILE A 362 -10.25 2.01 -4.46
CA ILE A 362 -11.71 2.00 -4.37
C ILE A 362 -12.16 1.12 -3.21
N VAL A 363 -11.59 -0.07 -3.04
CA VAL A 363 -11.96 -0.97 -1.92
C VAL A 363 -11.61 -0.34 -0.57
N ALA A 364 -10.39 0.19 -0.42
CA ALA A 364 -9.97 0.77 0.85
C ALA A 364 -10.78 2.04 1.22
N LEU A 365 -10.95 2.97 0.28
CA LEU A 365 -11.75 4.18 0.50
C LEU A 365 -13.24 3.85 0.67
N GLY A 366 -13.79 2.93 -0.13
CA GLY A 366 -15.18 2.52 -0.08
C GLY A 366 -15.54 1.88 1.25
N LEU A 367 -14.71 0.95 1.75
CA LEU A 367 -14.95 0.32 3.05
C LEU A 367 -14.77 1.32 4.21
N ALA A 368 -13.75 2.18 4.18
CA ALA A 368 -13.59 3.21 5.20
C ALA A 368 -14.78 4.19 5.24
N SER A 369 -15.26 4.61 4.07
CA SER A 369 -16.44 5.48 3.95
C SER A 369 -17.71 4.78 4.39
N PHE A 370 -17.88 3.51 4.05
CA PHE A 370 -19.00 2.69 4.50
C PHE A 370 -19.05 2.59 6.03
N LEU A 371 -17.93 2.32 6.69
CA LEU A 371 -17.87 2.26 8.15
C LEU A 371 -18.24 3.60 8.81
N ALA A 372 -17.84 4.72 8.20
CA ALA A 372 -18.18 6.06 8.68
C ALA A 372 -19.66 6.43 8.44
N LEU A 373 -20.22 6.06 7.29
CA LEU A 373 -21.65 6.21 6.99
C LEU A 373 -22.53 5.40 7.94
N ARG A 374 -22.02 4.28 8.45
CA ARG A 374 -22.69 3.46 9.48
C ARG A 374 -22.45 3.95 10.91
N ASN A 375 -21.78 5.09 11.10
CA ASN A 375 -21.35 5.63 12.40
C ASN A 375 -20.58 4.63 13.27
N PHE A 376 -20.03 3.57 12.67
CA PHE A 376 -19.20 2.63 13.40
C PHE A 376 -17.90 3.28 13.85
N LYS A 377 -17.34 4.16 13.00
CA LYS A 377 -16.12 4.91 13.31
C LYS A 377 -16.05 6.20 12.51
N VAL A 378 -15.74 7.31 13.20
CA VAL A 378 -15.58 8.63 12.57
C VAL A 378 -14.53 8.57 11.47
N TYR A 379 -14.85 9.01 10.26
CA TYR A 379 -13.88 9.00 9.16
C TYR A 379 -12.64 9.82 9.51
N ASN A 380 -11.46 9.24 9.28
CA ASN A 380 -10.19 9.94 9.40
C ASN A 380 -9.23 9.47 8.30
N VAL A 381 -8.54 10.43 7.67
CA VAL A 381 -7.56 10.21 6.59
C VAL A 381 -6.50 9.16 6.96
N ARG A 382 -6.11 9.09 8.24
CA ARG A 382 -5.07 8.16 8.71
C ARG A 382 -5.45 6.69 8.60
N TYR A 383 -6.76 6.38 8.53
CA TYR A 383 -7.23 5.01 8.36
C TYR A 383 -7.00 4.45 6.97
N VAL A 384 -6.69 5.29 5.99
CA VAL A 384 -6.39 4.89 4.61
C VAL A 384 -4.97 5.29 4.20
N SER A 385 -4.10 5.54 5.18
CA SER A 385 -2.68 5.92 4.99
C SER A 385 -1.86 4.89 4.20
N MET A 386 -2.22 3.62 4.24
CA MET A 386 -1.71 2.55 3.37
C MET A 386 -1.78 2.85 1.86
N LEU A 387 -2.63 3.78 1.41
CA LEU A 387 -2.73 4.17 0.01
C LEU A 387 -1.63 5.16 -0.42
N TRP A 388 -0.95 5.77 0.56
CA TRP A 388 0.15 6.72 0.33
C TRP A 388 1.17 6.31 -0.72
N PRO A 389 1.79 5.10 -0.68
CA PRO A 389 2.74 4.68 -1.72
C PRO A 389 2.14 4.69 -3.13
N LEU A 390 0.85 4.32 -3.27
CA LEU A 390 0.17 4.31 -4.57
C LEU A 390 0.06 5.72 -5.15
N LEU A 391 -0.27 6.71 -4.29
CA LEU A 391 -0.35 8.10 -4.69
C LEU A 391 1.03 8.64 -5.11
N LEU A 392 2.10 8.28 -4.38
CA LEU A 392 3.46 8.67 -4.75
C LEU A 392 3.92 8.09 -6.09
N LEU A 393 3.56 6.84 -6.38
CA LEU A 393 3.80 6.23 -7.70
C LEU A 393 3.12 7.05 -8.80
N LEU A 394 1.84 7.39 -8.61
CA LEU A 394 1.06 8.14 -9.61
C LEU A 394 1.59 9.56 -9.78
N MET A 395 1.93 10.26 -8.68
CA MET A 395 2.53 11.59 -8.74
C MET A 395 3.87 11.59 -9.48
N ALA A 396 4.74 10.61 -9.18
CA ALA A 396 6.02 10.48 -9.87
C ALA A 396 5.85 10.21 -11.38
N GLN A 397 4.92 9.31 -11.76
CA GLN A 397 4.61 9.06 -13.16
C GLN A 397 3.99 10.29 -13.86
N GLY A 398 3.09 11.00 -13.18
CA GLY A 398 2.46 12.21 -13.69
C GLY A 398 3.47 13.32 -13.98
N LEU A 399 4.41 13.55 -13.06
CA LEU A 399 5.48 14.54 -13.27
C LEU A 399 6.39 14.18 -14.44
N LEU A 400 6.69 12.90 -14.61
CA LEU A 400 7.51 12.41 -15.73
C LEU A 400 6.77 12.47 -17.07
N SER A 401 5.44 12.36 -17.07
CA SER A 401 4.63 12.43 -18.29
C SER A 401 4.39 13.86 -18.79
N LEU A 402 4.55 14.88 -17.92
CA LEU A 402 4.49 16.29 -18.33
C LEU A 402 5.59 16.61 -19.35
N ARG A 403 5.22 16.84 -20.62
CA ARG A 403 6.17 17.19 -21.70
C ARG A 403 6.64 18.65 -21.63
N ILE A 404 5.81 19.52 -21.06
CA ILE A 404 6.05 20.97 -20.99
C ILE A 404 6.93 21.28 -19.78
N ARG A 405 8.14 21.81 -20.02
CA ARG A 405 9.17 22.04 -19.00
C ARG A 405 8.72 22.98 -17.88
N TRP A 406 8.04 24.08 -18.23
CA TRP A 406 7.59 25.05 -17.23
C TRP A 406 6.46 24.50 -16.35
N LEU A 407 5.54 23.70 -16.90
CA LEU A 407 4.51 23.02 -16.10
C LEU A 407 5.14 22.03 -15.12
N ARG A 408 6.16 21.30 -15.56
CA ARG A 408 6.92 20.40 -14.69
C ARG A 408 7.64 21.19 -13.59
N LEU A 409 8.25 22.33 -13.91
CA LEU A 409 8.91 23.20 -12.94
C LEU A 409 7.90 23.78 -11.93
N ALA A 410 6.78 24.33 -12.39
CA ALA A 410 5.73 24.87 -11.54
C ALA A 410 5.14 23.80 -10.61
N ALA A 411 4.85 22.61 -11.13
CA ALA A 411 4.40 21.48 -10.33
C ALA A 411 5.46 21.04 -9.30
N SER A 412 6.75 21.04 -9.66
CA SER A 412 7.84 20.70 -8.74
C SER A 412 8.01 21.76 -7.65
N LEU A 413 7.88 23.05 -7.99
CA LEU A 413 7.93 24.15 -7.04
C LEU A 413 6.75 24.11 -6.07
N LEU A 414 5.54 23.80 -6.57
CA LEU A 414 4.38 23.59 -5.72
C LEU A 414 4.59 22.40 -4.78
N LEU A 415 5.13 21.28 -5.27
CA LEU A 415 5.52 20.15 -4.42
C LEU A 415 6.67 20.45 -3.45
N GLY A 416 7.53 21.42 -3.76
CA GLY A 416 8.56 21.92 -2.86
C GLY A 416 7.99 22.89 -1.81
N GLY A 417 7.00 23.69 -2.16
CA GLY A 417 6.33 24.64 -1.24
C GLY A 417 5.61 23.95 -0.08
N VAL A 418 5.24 22.68 -0.25
CA VAL A 418 4.67 21.83 0.80
C VAL A 418 5.62 21.70 2.00
N LEU A 419 6.94 21.83 1.79
CA LEU A 419 7.96 21.72 2.83
C LEU A 419 8.18 23.00 3.64
N VAL A 420 7.84 24.15 3.08
CA VAL A 420 8.10 25.47 3.69
C VAL A 420 6.91 25.94 4.54
N ALA A 421 5.72 25.43 4.23
CA ALA A 421 4.46 25.81 4.88
C ALA A 421 3.97 24.80 5.95
N GLY A 422 4.80 23.83 6.33
CA GLY A 422 4.47 22.75 7.26
C GLY A 422 5.18 22.85 8.61
#